data_AF-A0A965B6E4-F1
#
_entry.id   AF-A0A965B6E4-F1
#
_cell.length_a   1.000
_cell.length_b   1.000
_cell.length_c   1.000
_cell.angle_alpha   90.00
_cell.angle_beta   90.00
_cell.angle_gamma   90.00
#
_symmetry.space_group_name_H-M   'P 1'
#
loop_
_entity.id
_entity.type
_entity.pdbx_description
1 polymer ?
#
loop_
_entity_poly.entity_id
_entity_poly.type
_entity_poly.pdbx_seq_one_letter_code
_entity_poly.pdbx_strand_id
1 'polypeptide(L)'
;HRGRQGVYRPSPRGLAEARLTRRQREADPREEVPRGDWKLVGDLAGATSPLTPLDLEVAGGLRPGWIYELVYEAERPVVQGVGLAGIRDIVSAVKHGSGADNPLCNAGGGPLVRRAIGFGTSQSGRCLRQFLWEGFNADERSRQVFDGVLAHVAGGGLGSFNHRFASPTRTNCQHEEHLFPVDFFPFTYGDATDPFTGRTDGILRRCRAQGTVPKVFHTQSTSEYWHRSGSLVHTDPSGEVDAEIPAEVRIYSFGGSQHAPGDGVAVPRTNAQLPESPVDYRPFLRALVVALDAWVAEGTPPPPSVFPTVGERTLVGWTPADTGWPSIPGVVPPTVVQRPPWVDRGPDWESRRVATIEPPIVRGHYGVRV
;
A
#
# COMPACT_ATOMS: atom_id res chain seq x y z
N HIS A 1 10.57 -14.79 -3.34
CA HIS A 1 11.62 -14.94 -2.29
C HIS A 1 12.56 -13.75 -2.34
N ARG A 2 12.55 -12.89 -1.31
CA ARG A 2 13.52 -11.80 -1.17
C ARG A 2 14.66 -12.30 -0.31
N GLY A 3 15.72 -12.81 -0.95
CA GLY A 3 16.87 -13.35 -0.22
C GLY A 3 17.57 -12.27 0.60
N ARG A 4 18.13 -12.66 1.76
CA ARG A 4 19.01 -11.82 2.59
C ARG A 4 18.39 -10.53 3.16
N GLN A 5 17.08 -10.46 3.35
CA GLN A 5 16.46 -9.32 4.05
C GLN A 5 16.80 -9.26 5.54
N GLY A 6 17.30 -10.36 6.12
CA GLY A 6 17.51 -10.50 7.55
C GLY A 6 16.19 -10.59 8.31
N VAL A 7 16.28 -10.86 9.60
CA VAL A 7 15.15 -10.91 10.52
C VAL A 7 15.47 -10.12 11.79
N TYR A 8 14.45 -9.69 12.51
CA TYR A 8 14.66 -9.10 13.82
C TYR A 8 15.15 -10.16 14.81
N ARG A 9 16.07 -9.75 15.68
CA ARG A 9 16.63 -10.64 16.71
C ARG A 9 15.51 -11.21 17.59
N PRO A 10 15.43 -12.54 17.79
CA PRO A 10 14.54 -13.13 18.80
C PRO A 10 14.97 -12.71 20.21
N SER A 11 14.01 -12.44 21.10
CA SER A 11 14.31 -12.35 22.53
C SER A 11 14.66 -13.75 23.08
N PRO A 12 15.36 -13.89 24.22
CA PRO A 12 15.65 -15.21 24.80
C PRO A 12 14.39 -16.05 25.03
N ARG A 13 13.32 -15.40 25.51
CA ARG A 13 11.99 -16.00 25.66
C ARG A 13 11.38 -16.33 24.31
N GLY A 14 11.42 -15.37 23.37
CA GLY A 14 10.89 -15.53 22.03
C GLY A 14 11.48 -16.71 21.29
N LEU A 15 12.79 -16.94 21.43
CA LEU A 15 13.47 -18.09 20.84
C LEU A 15 13.03 -19.41 21.48
N ALA A 16 12.79 -19.43 22.79
CA ALA A 16 12.35 -20.62 23.52
C ALA A 16 10.90 -21.00 23.19
N GLU A 17 10.03 -20.01 23.03
CA GLU A 17 8.60 -20.18 22.70
C GLU A 17 8.33 -20.17 21.19
N ALA A 18 9.36 -20.01 20.36
CA ALA A 18 9.23 -19.94 18.91
C ALA A 18 8.61 -21.22 18.33
N ARG A 19 7.75 -21.04 17.33
CA ARG A 19 7.03 -22.13 16.66
C ARG A 19 7.27 -22.10 15.17
N LEU A 20 7.51 -23.26 14.59
CA LEU A 20 7.63 -23.44 13.14
C LEU A 20 6.44 -24.27 12.68
N THR A 21 5.75 -23.77 11.66
CA THR A 21 4.69 -24.50 10.97
C THR A 21 5.00 -24.62 9.50
N ARG A 22 4.36 -25.60 8.84
CA ARG A 22 4.41 -25.75 7.38
C ARG A 22 3.01 -26.02 6.81
N ARG A 23 2.83 -25.71 5.53
CA ARG A 23 1.64 -26.08 4.75
C ARG A 23 1.93 -26.06 3.24
N GLN A 24 1.08 -26.67 2.42
CA GLN A 24 1.29 -26.70 0.96
C GLN A 24 0.69 -25.48 0.27
N ARG A 25 -0.51 -25.06 0.68
CA ARG A 25 -1.21 -23.88 0.15
C ARG A 25 -1.49 -22.91 1.29
N GLU A 26 -1.63 -21.63 0.97
CA GLU A 26 -1.81 -20.59 1.99
C GLU A 26 -3.03 -20.84 2.90
N ALA A 27 -4.12 -21.38 2.35
CA ALA A 27 -5.35 -21.67 3.08
C ALA A 27 -5.36 -23.04 3.79
N ASP A 28 -4.36 -23.89 3.56
CA ASP A 28 -4.30 -25.19 4.21
C ASP A 28 -4.04 -25.02 5.73
N PRO A 29 -4.53 -25.95 6.57
CA PRO A 29 -4.18 -25.96 7.98
C PRO A 29 -2.66 -25.99 8.18
N ARG A 30 -2.20 -25.27 9.20
CA ARG A 30 -0.80 -25.27 9.61
C ARG A 30 -0.46 -26.59 10.28
N GLU A 31 0.57 -27.27 9.78
CA GLU A 31 1.18 -28.43 10.42
C GLU A 31 2.34 -27.95 11.30
N GLU A 32 2.32 -28.25 12.59
CA GLU A 32 3.47 -27.97 13.47
C GLU A 32 4.68 -28.81 13.05
N VAL A 33 5.85 -28.16 12.92
CA VAL A 33 7.13 -28.85 12.82
C VAL A 33 7.67 -29.04 14.24
N PRO A 34 7.90 -30.29 14.71
CA PRO A 34 8.36 -30.55 16.07
C PRO A 34 9.58 -29.72 16.44
N ARG A 35 9.63 -29.18 17.66
CA ARG A 35 10.71 -28.27 18.10
C ARG A 35 12.11 -28.87 17.97
N GLY A 36 12.26 -30.20 18.11
CA GLY A 36 13.53 -30.89 17.92
C GLY A 36 14.00 -30.98 16.46
N ASP A 37 13.11 -30.72 15.50
CA ASP A 37 13.35 -30.90 14.07
C ASP A 37 13.76 -29.59 13.38
N TRP A 38 13.98 -28.50 14.12
CA TRP A 38 14.45 -27.26 13.53
C TRP A 38 15.19 -26.37 14.53
N LYS A 39 16.03 -25.48 14.00
CA LYS A 39 16.73 -24.45 14.79
C LYS A 39 17.06 -23.23 13.93
N LEU A 40 17.26 -22.10 14.59
CA LEU A 40 17.85 -20.91 13.98
C LEU A 40 19.36 -20.93 14.18
N VAL A 41 20.10 -20.67 13.10
CA VAL A 41 21.55 -20.62 13.08
C VAL A 41 22.00 -19.25 12.58
N GLY A 42 22.98 -18.66 13.26
CA GLY A 42 23.54 -17.35 12.91
C GLY A 42 24.10 -16.62 14.12
N ASP A 43 24.91 -15.59 13.86
CA ASP A 43 25.48 -14.75 14.92
C ASP A 43 24.48 -13.67 15.36
N LEU A 44 23.87 -13.90 16.51
CA LEU A 44 22.97 -12.94 17.17
C LEU A 44 23.71 -11.96 18.09
N ALA A 45 24.98 -12.18 18.39
CA ALA A 45 25.74 -11.45 19.40
C ALA A 45 26.52 -10.25 18.81
N GLY A 46 26.85 -10.28 17.51
CA GLY A 46 27.65 -9.24 16.84
C GLY A 46 26.91 -8.30 15.88
N ALA A 47 25.61 -8.43 15.70
CA ALA A 47 24.88 -7.70 14.66
C ALA A 47 24.70 -6.20 15.00
N THR A 48 25.21 -5.33 14.11
CA THR A 48 25.02 -3.86 14.16
C THR A 48 23.74 -3.40 13.44
N SER A 49 23.21 -4.24 12.55
CA SER A 49 21.95 -4.02 11.85
C SER A 49 20.77 -4.54 12.70
N PRO A 50 19.63 -3.83 12.74
CA PRO A 50 18.41 -4.34 13.39
C PRO A 50 17.88 -5.62 12.71
N LEU A 51 18.24 -5.84 11.45
CA LEU A 51 17.95 -7.05 10.69
C LEU A 51 19.22 -7.90 10.55
N THR A 52 19.20 -9.08 11.16
CA THR A 52 20.32 -10.03 11.19
C THR A 52 20.03 -11.20 10.25
N PRO A 53 20.99 -11.64 9.42
CA PRO A 53 20.84 -12.90 8.69
C PRO A 53 20.74 -14.06 9.67
N LEU A 54 19.64 -14.80 9.64
CA LEU A 54 19.48 -16.08 10.33
C LEU A 54 19.09 -17.15 9.31
N ASP A 55 19.72 -18.30 9.44
CA ASP A 55 19.37 -19.49 8.70
C ASP A 55 18.40 -20.33 9.51
N LEU A 56 17.34 -20.80 8.86
CA LEU A 56 16.43 -21.79 9.40
C LEU A 56 16.88 -23.16 8.94
N GLU A 57 17.43 -23.95 9.85
CA GLU A 57 17.72 -25.36 9.60
C GLU A 57 16.51 -26.19 10.01
N VAL A 58 16.08 -27.09 9.12
CA VAL A 58 15.00 -28.06 9.35
C VAL A 58 15.55 -29.46 9.09
N ALA A 59 15.27 -30.40 9.97
CA ALA A 59 15.66 -31.80 9.84
C ALA A 59 15.09 -32.38 8.54
N GLY A 60 15.95 -33.00 7.72
CA GLY A 60 15.59 -33.48 6.38
C GLY A 60 15.42 -32.38 5.33
N GLY A 61 15.67 -31.11 5.67
CA GLY A 61 15.64 -29.97 4.76
C GLY A 61 14.24 -29.36 4.53
N LEU A 62 14.24 -28.16 3.94
CA LEU A 62 13.00 -27.52 3.47
C LEU A 62 12.48 -28.26 2.23
N ARG A 63 11.18 -28.56 2.21
CA ARG A 63 10.53 -29.21 1.06
C ARG A 63 10.14 -28.17 0.00
N PRO A 64 10.56 -28.33 -1.28
CA PRO A 64 10.14 -27.43 -2.35
C PRO A 64 8.60 -27.37 -2.47
N GLY A 65 8.07 -26.16 -2.70
CA GLY A 65 6.63 -25.92 -2.83
C GLY A 65 5.86 -25.83 -1.52
N TRP A 66 6.49 -26.04 -0.36
CA TRP A 66 5.86 -25.85 0.94
C TRP A 66 6.12 -24.44 1.48
N ILE A 67 5.12 -23.89 2.17
CA ILE A 67 5.20 -22.63 2.91
C ILE A 67 5.61 -22.99 4.34
N TYR A 68 6.73 -22.42 4.80
CA TYR A 68 7.16 -22.51 6.19
C TYR A 68 6.94 -21.15 6.87
N GLU A 69 6.35 -21.16 8.06
CA GLU A 69 6.13 -19.97 8.87
C GLU A 69 6.72 -20.15 10.25
N LEU A 70 7.67 -19.27 10.57
CA LEU A 70 8.30 -19.20 11.86
C LEU A 70 7.75 -17.99 12.61
N VAL A 71 7.18 -18.23 13.80
CA VAL A 71 6.68 -17.18 14.69
C VAL A 71 7.48 -17.19 15.99
N TYR A 72 7.97 -16.01 16.38
CA TYR A 72 8.70 -15.80 17.62
C TYR A 72 8.58 -14.34 18.08
N GLU A 73 8.78 -14.11 19.38
CA GLU A 73 8.89 -12.77 19.92
C GLU A 73 10.26 -12.16 19.54
N ALA A 74 10.24 -11.09 18.77
CA ALA A 74 11.43 -10.35 18.38
C ALA A 74 11.63 -9.09 19.25
N GLU A 75 12.87 -8.61 19.34
CA GLU A 75 13.24 -7.39 20.06
C GLU A 75 13.72 -6.27 19.14
N ARG A 76 13.74 -5.04 19.67
CA ARG A 76 14.31 -3.84 19.03
C ARG A 76 13.74 -3.54 17.62
N PRO A 77 12.41 -3.44 17.46
CA PRO A 77 11.82 -3.00 16.20
C PRO A 77 12.35 -1.62 15.82
N VAL A 78 12.61 -1.40 14.51
CA VAL A 78 12.84 -0.05 13.99
C VAL A 78 11.54 0.75 14.13
N VAL A 79 11.64 1.99 14.59
CA VAL A 79 10.49 2.91 14.68
C VAL A 79 10.19 3.48 13.29
N GLN A 80 9.66 2.65 12.38
CA GLN A 80 9.53 2.99 10.95
C GLN A 80 8.70 4.26 10.68
N GLY A 81 7.70 4.54 11.52
CA GLY A 81 6.82 5.70 11.38
C GLY A 81 7.55 7.06 11.40
N VAL A 82 8.78 7.14 11.93
CA VAL A 82 9.59 8.36 11.89
C VAL A 82 9.94 8.79 10.46
N GLY A 83 9.87 7.89 9.47
CA GLY A 83 10.04 8.25 8.06
C GLY A 83 8.93 9.18 7.56
N LEU A 84 7.68 8.97 8.00
CA LEU A 84 6.56 9.87 7.69
C LEU A 84 6.75 11.23 8.37
N ALA A 85 7.20 11.24 9.63
CA ALA A 85 7.54 12.47 10.34
C ALA A 85 8.67 13.24 9.64
N GLY A 86 9.72 12.55 9.20
CA GLY A 86 10.82 13.17 8.44
C GLY A 86 10.36 13.83 7.15
N ILE A 87 9.46 13.19 6.38
CA ILE A 87 8.85 13.80 5.18
C ILE A 87 8.08 15.06 5.56
N ARG A 88 7.23 14.99 6.60
CA ARG A 88 6.44 16.13 7.11
C ARG A 88 7.34 17.31 7.48
N ASP A 89 8.40 17.05 8.26
CA ASP A 89 9.24 18.08 8.83
C ASP A 89 10.14 18.73 7.78
N ILE A 90 10.70 17.96 6.85
CA ILE A 90 11.48 18.52 5.73
C ILE A 90 10.60 19.44 4.88
N VAL A 91 9.40 18.99 4.50
CA VAL A 91 8.50 19.77 3.65
C VAL A 91 7.98 21.01 4.40
N SER A 92 7.65 20.88 5.70
CA SER A 92 7.26 22.04 6.52
C SER A 92 8.40 23.05 6.67
N ALA A 93 9.63 22.58 6.89
CA ALA A 93 10.80 23.45 7.03
C ALA A 93 11.03 24.30 5.77
N VAL A 94 10.99 23.69 4.57
CA VAL A 94 11.20 24.45 3.33
C VAL A 94 10.03 25.39 2.97
N LYS A 95 8.81 25.03 3.36
CA LYS A 95 7.59 25.78 3.03
C LYS A 95 7.30 26.92 4.02
N HIS A 96 7.60 26.70 5.31
CA HIS A 96 7.20 27.61 6.39
C HIS A 96 8.36 28.07 7.29
N GLY A 97 9.56 27.51 7.13
CA GLY A 97 10.73 27.87 7.92
C GLY A 97 11.47 29.09 7.37
N SER A 98 12.44 29.58 8.14
CA SER A 98 13.27 30.74 7.81
C SER A 98 14.70 30.55 8.34
N GLY A 99 15.68 31.26 7.78
CA GLY A 99 17.05 31.24 8.29
C GLY A 99 17.74 29.88 8.12
N ALA A 100 18.46 29.42 9.16
CA ALA A 100 19.22 28.16 9.11
C ALA A 100 18.33 26.91 8.92
N ASP A 101 17.07 26.98 9.34
CA ASP A 101 16.10 25.88 9.20
C ASP A 101 15.51 25.78 7.78
N ASN A 102 15.72 26.80 6.92
CA ASN A 102 15.26 26.80 5.54
C ASN A 102 16.29 27.46 4.61
N PRO A 103 17.15 26.68 3.91
CA PRO A 103 18.12 27.24 2.97
C PRO A 103 17.45 27.83 1.71
N LEU A 104 16.16 27.59 1.48
CA LEU A 104 15.38 28.09 0.34
C LEU A 104 14.58 29.34 0.72
N CYS A 105 15.27 30.36 1.23
CA CYS A 105 14.68 31.67 1.54
C CYS A 105 14.96 32.72 0.45
N ASN A 106 14.05 33.67 0.31
CA ASN A 106 14.25 34.87 -0.51
C ASN A 106 15.16 35.88 0.21
N ALA A 107 15.56 36.95 -0.49
CA ALA A 107 16.43 37.99 0.07
C ALA A 107 15.87 38.69 1.33
N GLY A 108 14.55 38.65 1.53
CA GLY A 108 13.87 39.15 2.72
C GLY A 108 13.74 38.14 3.86
N GLY A 109 14.34 36.94 3.74
CA GLY A 109 14.33 35.90 4.77
C GLY A 109 13.05 35.06 4.83
N GLY A 110 12.09 35.26 3.92
CA GLY A 110 10.87 34.45 3.82
C GLY A 110 11.04 33.23 2.90
N PRO A 111 10.19 32.19 3.03
CA PRO A 111 10.25 31.01 2.17
C PRO A 111 10.13 31.33 0.67
N LEU A 112 10.94 30.67 -0.16
CA LEU A 112 10.76 30.65 -1.63
C LEU A 112 9.64 29.68 -2.04
N VAL A 113 9.55 28.55 -1.35
CA VAL A 113 8.54 27.52 -1.60
C VAL A 113 7.21 28.01 -1.04
N ARG A 114 6.27 28.34 -1.93
CA ARG A 114 4.92 28.76 -1.54
C ARG A 114 3.91 27.61 -1.49
N ARG A 115 4.19 26.54 -2.23
CA ARG A 115 3.34 25.36 -2.38
C ARG A 115 4.20 24.12 -2.45
N ALA A 116 3.71 23.01 -1.91
CA ALA A 116 4.33 21.71 -1.99
C ALA A 116 3.35 20.69 -2.60
N ILE A 117 3.80 20.01 -3.65
CA ILE A 117 3.07 18.91 -4.29
C ILE A 117 3.85 17.62 -4.08
N GLY A 118 3.23 16.63 -3.44
CA GLY A 118 3.78 15.28 -3.32
C GLY A 118 3.38 14.44 -4.53
N PHE A 119 4.34 13.86 -5.24
CA PHE A 119 4.08 12.89 -6.31
C PHE A 119 4.75 11.56 -5.96
N GLY A 120 3.95 10.49 -5.88
CA GLY A 120 4.42 9.15 -5.55
C GLY A 120 3.86 8.11 -6.50
N THR A 121 4.68 7.10 -6.80
CA THR A 121 4.38 5.98 -7.70
C THR A 121 4.48 4.68 -6.91
N SER A 122 3.46 3.82 -7.03
CA SER A 122 3.44 2.50 -6.42
C SER A 122 3.62 2.60 -4.90
N GLN A 123 4.74 2.13 -4.35
CA GLN A 123 5.03 2.23 -2.91
C GLN A 123 5.07 3.66 -2.38
N SER A 124 5.64 4.63 -3.10
CA SER A 124 5.64 6.02 -2.63
C SER A 124 4.25 6.66 -2.77
N GLY A 125 3.43 6.20 -3.71
CA GLY A 125 2.01 6.59 -3.79
C GLY A 125 1.20 6.08 -2.58
N ARG A 126 1.46 4.84 -2.14
CA ARG A 126 0.91 4.28 -0.90
C ARG A 126 1.40 5.00 0.34
N CYS A 127 2.68 5.39 0.36
CA CYS A 127 3.26 6.20 1.43
C CYS A 127 2.50 7.53 1.55
N LEU A 128 2.26 8.23 0.43
CA LEU A 128 1.46 9.46 0.44
C LEU A 128 0.02 9.23 0.91
N ARG A 129 -0.64 8.13 0.50
CA ARG A 129 -1.98 7.78 1.01
C ARG A 129 -1.98 7.57 2.53
N GLN A 130 -1.03 6.80 3.06
CA GLN A 130 -0.91 6.57 4.49
C GLN A 130 -0.51 7.84 5.27
N PHE A 131 0.36 8.67 4.69
CA PHE A 131 0.73 9.97 5.24
C PHE A 131 -0.50 10.85 5.47
N LEU A 132 -1.42 10.91 4.50
CA LEU A 132 -2.68 11.63 4.64
C LEU A 132 -3.61 10.97 5.69
N TRP A 133 -3.82 9.65 5.59
CA TRP A 133 -4.69 8.91 6.52
C TRP A 133 -4.26 9.06 7.98
N GLU A 134 -2.96 9.03 8.24
CA GLU A 134 -2.44 9.16 9.61
C GLU A 134 -2.40 10.60 10.11
N GLY A 135 -2.67 11.59 9.26
CA GLY A 135 -2.74 13.01 9.61
C GLY A 135 -1.40 13.72 9.59
N PHE A 136 -0.39 13.18 8.90
CA PHE A 136 0.92 13.83 8.77
C PHE A 136 0.90 15.07 7.88
N ASN A 137 -0.24 15.39 7.23
CA ASN A 137 -0.35 16.65 6.47
C ASN A 137 -0.49 17.90 7.35
N ALA A 138 -0.61 17.72 8.66
CA ALA A 138 -0.42 18.78 9.65
C ALA A 138 0.96 18.66 10.29
N ASP A 139 1.75 19.74 10.26
CA ASP A 139 2.99 19.82 11.02
C ASP A 139 2.73 19.98 12.54
N GLU A 140 3.79 20.01 13.34
CA GLU A 140 3.67 20.14 14.80
C GLU A 140 3.08 21.48 15.27
N ARG A 141 2.92 22.44 14.37
CA ARG A 141 2.25 23.74 14.58
C ARG A 141 0.91 23.81 13.85
N SER A 142 0.35 22.68 13.44
CA SER A 142 -0.92 22.54 12.71
C SER A 142 -0.96 23.26 11.35
N ARG A 143 0.19 23.46 10.72
CA ARG A 143 0.27 24.05 9.37
C ARG A 143 0.25 22.96 8.31
N GLN A 144 -0.38 23.26 7.18
CA GLN A 144 -0.49 22.32 6.07
C GLN A 144 0.86 22.08 5.39
N VAL A 145 1.22 20.80 5.23
CA VAL A 145 2.48 20.36 4.62
C VAL A 145 2.36 20.35 3.10
N PHE A 146 1.61 19.40 2.53
CA PHE A 146 1.31 19.33 1.11
C PHE A 146 0.00 20.05 0.79
N ASP A 147 0.03 20.86 -0.26
CA ASP A 147 -1.14 21.51 -0.83
C ASP A 147 -1.80 20.62 -1.91
N GLY A 148 -0.97 19.81 -2.59
CA GLY A 148 -1.40 18.83 -3.58
C GLY A 148 -0.72 17.46 -3.39
N VAL A 149 -1.43 16.38 -3.66
CA VAL A 149 -0.90 15.01 -3.65
C VAL A 149 -1.33 14.27 -4.91
N LEU A 150 -0.38 13.71 -5.65
CA LEU A 150 -0.61 12.79 -6.74
C LEU A 150 -0.13 11.39 -6.33
N ALA A 151 -1.07 10.50 -6.06
CA ALA A 151 -0.80 9.09 -5.78
C ALA A 151 -1.05 8.26 -7.03
N HIS A 152 0.02 7.85 -7.71
CA HIS A 152 -0.03 7.04 -8.92
C HIS A 152 0.20 5.56 -8.62
N VAL A 153 -0.62 4.71 -9.23
CA VAL A 153 -0.56 3.23 -9.19
C VAL A 153 -0.40 2.66 -7.77
N ALA A 154 -1.04 3.31 -6.79
CA ALA A 154 -1.02 2.88 -5.40
C ALA A 154 -2.03 1.77 -5.11
N GLY A 155 -3.02 1.59 -6.00
CA GLY A 155 -4.18 0.71 -5.79
C GLY A 155 -5.03 1.15 -4.60
N GLY A 156 -5.83 0.21 -4.07
CA GLY A 156 -6.62 0.40 -2.84
C GLY A 156 -5.76 0.51 -1.58
N GLY A 157 -4.54 -0.02 -1.61
CA GLY A 157 -3.70 -0.19 -0.43
C GLY A 157 -3.16 1.07 0.24
N LEU A 158 -2.69 0.85 1.46
CA LEU A 158 -1.78 1.70 2.23
C LEU A 158 -0.40 1.03 2.22
N GLY A 159 0.38 1.10 3.29
CA GLY A 159 1.61 0.32 3.39
C GLY A 159 2.00 -0.11 4.79
N SER A 160 3.09 -0.87 4.81
CA SER A 160 3.71 -1.34 6.04
C SER A 160 4.74 -0.28 6.45
N PHE A 161 4.23 0.89 6.85
CA PHE A 161 5.05 2.07 7.18
C PHE A 161 5.00 2.44 8.68
N ASN A 162 3.85 2.26 9.34
CA ASN A 162 3.69 2.64 10.75
C ASN A 162 2.96 1.59 11.59
N HIS A 163 3.63 0.46 11.82
CA HIS A 163 3.26 -0.53 12.82
C HIS A 163 4.51 -1.23 13.33
N ARG A 164 4.41 -1.98 14.43
CA ARG A 164 5.56 -2.71 14.97
C ARG A 164 6.08 -3.73 13.93
N PHE A 165 7.39 -3.74 13.70
CA PHE A 165 8.08 -4.55 12.69
C PHE A 165 7.65 -4.26 11.23
N ALA A 166 7.14 -3.06 10.97
CA ALA A 166 6.85 -2.61 9.61
C ALA A 166 8.05 -2.79 8.66
N SER A 167 7.74 -3.21 7.44
CA SER A 167 8.68 -3.37 6.35
C SER A 167 8.13 -2.61 5.13
N PRO A 168 8.64 -1.40 4.86
CA PRO A 168 8.16 -0.55 3.78
C PRO A 168 8.13 -1.23 2.42
N THR A 169 9.00 -2.23 2.23
CA THR A 169 9.14 -2.98 0.99
C THR A 169 7.97 -3.95 0.71
N ARG A 170 7.11 -4.24 1.69
CA ARG A 170 6.00 -5.19 1.55
C ARG A 170 4.85 -4.63 0.70
N THR A 171 4.20 -5.52 -0.03
CA THR A 171 3.06 -5.28 -0.90
C THR A 171 2.30 -6.58 -1.13
N ASN A 172 0.97 -6.55 -1.03
CA ASN A 172 0.17 -7.69 -1.40
C ASN A 172 0.10 -7.75 -2.92
N CYS A 173 0.29 -8.95 -3.44
CA CYS A 173 0.06 -9.33 -4.83
C CYS A 173 -0.75 -10.62 -4.83
N GLN A 174 -1.25 -11.05 -5.98
CA GLN A 174 -2.13 -12.22 -6.08
C GLN A 174 -1.55 -13.53 -5.48
N HIS A 175 -0.23 -13.68 -5.34
CA HIS A 175 0.41 -14.89 -4.78
C HIS A 175 1.23 -14.67 -3.50
N GLU A 176 1.37 -13.43 -3.01
CA GLU A 176 2.33 -13.16 -1.93
C GLU A 176 1.86 -12.07 -0.97
N GLU A 177 2.34 -12.23 0.28
CA GLU A 177 2.30 -11.23 1.35
C GLU A 177 0.91 -10.89 1.92
N HIS A 178 -0.16 -11.62 1.58
CA HIS A 178 -1.55 -11.30 1.98
C HIS A 178 -1.78 -11.05 3.47
N LEU A 179 -1.00 -11.72 4.33
CA LEU A 179 -1.09 -11.58 5.79
C LEU A 179 -0.37 -10.33 6.33
N PHE A 180 0.43 -9.64 5.54
CA PHE A 180 1.07 -8.38 5.94
C PHE A 180 0.07 -7.21 5.86
N PRO A 181 0.13 -6.27 6.81
CA PRO A 181 -0.77 -5.12 6.85
C PRO A 181 -0.31 -4.05 5.85
N VAL A 182 -0.70 -4.21 4.59
CA VAL A 182 -0.42 -3.24 3.51
C VAL A 182 -1.67 -2.80 2.77
N ASP A 183 -2.67 -3.67 2.62
CA ASP A 183 -3.94 -3.35 1.98
C ASP A 183 -5.08 -3.56 2.99
N PHE A 184 -5.31 -2.57 3.84
CA PHE A 184 -6.34 -2.62 4.89
C PHE A 184 -7.13 -1.31 4.93
N PHE A 185 -8.36 -1.38 5.45
CA PHE A 185 -9.28 -0.25 5.56
C PHE A 185 -8.67 0.92 6.38
N PRO A 186 -8.89 2.19 5.98
CA PRO A 186 -9.76 2.66 4.90
C PRO A 186 -9.11 2.67 3.51
N PHE A 187 -9.92 2.49 2.47
CA PHE A 187 -9.48 2.46 1.06
C PHE A 187 -9.82 3.75 0.29
N THR A 188 -10.96 4.37 0.63
CA THR A 188 -11.49 5.57 -0.03
C THR A 188 -10.89 6.85 0.56
N TYR A 189 -10.88 7.93 -0.24
CA TYR A 189 -10.50 9.25 0.28
C TYR A 189 -11.59 9.89 1.13
N GLY A 190 -12.86 9.61 0.80
CA GLY A 190 -14.02 9.90 1.64
C GLY A 190 -14.22 8.84 2.72
N ASP A 191 -15.18 9.09 3.60
CA ASP A 191 -15.52 8.15 4.67
C ASP A 191 -16.29 6.95 4.12
N ALA A 192 -15.94 5.75 4.60
CA ALA A 192 -16.65 4.51 4.35
C ALA A 192 -16.80 3.75 5.68
N THR A 193 -17.69 2.77 5.74
CA THR A 193 -17.87 1.92 6.93
C THR A 193 -17.31 0.53 6.68
N ASP A 194 -16.40 0.09 7.55
CA ASP A 194 -15.83 -1.25 7.51
C ASP A 194 -16.88 -2.30 7.91
N PRO A 195 -17.27 -3.24 7.02
CA PRO A 195 -18.28 -4.25 7.33
C PRO A 195 -17.81 -5.26 8.39
N PHE A 196 -16.51 -5.37 8.64
CA PHE A 196 -15.97 -6.33 9.62
C PHE A 196 -15.93 -5.76 11.05
N THR A 197 -15.71 -4.45 11.20
CA THR A 197 -15.59 -3.79 12.51
C THR A 197 -16.70 -2.80 12.84
N GLY A 198 -17.51 -2.40 11.84
CA GLY A 198 -18.52 -1.36 11.96
C GLY A 198 -17.97 0.07 12.06
N ARG A 199 -16.64 0.25 11.91
CA ARG A 199 -15.99 1.55 12.05
C ARG A 199 -16.10 2.37 10.77
N THR A 200 -16.35 3.67 10.93
CA THR A 200 -16.31 4.64 9.83
C THR A 200 -14.97 5.38 9.82
N ASP A 201 -14.28 5.37 8.69
CA ASP A 201 -12.99 6.06 8.48
C ASP A 201 -12.76 6.37 6.99
N GLY A 202 -11.80 7.24 6.69
CA GLY A 202 -11.45 7.66 5.34
C GLY A 202 -10.05 8.28 5.29
N ILE A 203 -9.36 8.21 4.15
CA ILE A 203 -7.97 8.70 4.04
C ILE A 203 -7.86 10.21 4.37
N LEU A 204 -8.89 11.02 4.07
CA LEU A 204 -8.86 12.45 4.36
C LEU A 204 -9.51 12.84 5.70
N ARG A 205 -10.02 11.88 6.47
CA ARG A 205 -10.79 12.15 7.70
C ARG A 205 -9.99 12.97 8.72
N ARG A 206 -8.73 12.58 8.99
CA ARG A 206 -7.85 13.32 9.92
C ARG A 206 -7.44 14.68 9.36
N CYS A 207 -7.08 14.76 8.07
CA CYS A 207 -6.76 16.02 7.43
C CYS A 207 -7.93 17.02 7.50
N ARG A 208 -9.18 16.57 7.35
CA ARG A 208 -10.37 17.42 7.54
C ARG A 208 -10.45 17.95 8.97
N ALA A 209 -10.32 17.07 9.96
CA ALA A 209 -10.36 17.47 11.37
C ALA A 209 -9.23 18.45 11.75
N GLN A 210 -8.09 18.38 11.06
CA GLN A 210 -6.93 19.24 11.29
C GLN A 210 -6.91 20.50 10.40
N GLY A 211 -7.85 20.66 9.46
CA GLY A 211 -7.84 21.79 8.52
C GLY A 211 -6.70 21.77 7.50
N THR A 212 -6.19 20.59 7.15
CA THR A 212 -5.01 20.41 6.27
C THR A 212 -5.31 19.56 5.04
N VAL A 213 -6.53 19.56 4.52
CA VAL A 213 -6.93 18.76 3.35
C VAL A 213 -6.20 19.24 2.08
N PRO A 214 -5.37 18.39 1.43
CA PRO A 214 -4.77 18.74 0.14
C PRO A 214 -5.75 18.50 -1.01
N LYS A 215 -5.45 19.05 -2.19
CA LYS A 215 -6.01 18.55 -3.45
C LYS A 215 -5.36 17.23 -3.82
N VAL A 216 -6.16 16.24 -4.23
CA VAL A 216 -5.65 14.88 -4.47
C VAL A 216 -5.99 14.40 -5.86
N PHE A 217 -4.98 13.96 -6.59
CA PHE A 217 -5.14 13.10 -7.75
C PHE A 217 -4.74 11.68 -7.39
N HIS A 218 -5.64 10.74 -7.65
CA HIS A 218 -5.34 9.32 -7.59
C HIS A 218 -5.39 8.76 -9.01
N THR A 219 -4.27 8.24 -9.50
CA THR A 219 -4.21 7.69 -10.85
C THR A 219 -3.86 6.23 -10.82
N GLN A 220 -4.48 5.43 -11.67
CA GLN A 220 -4.32 3.98 -11.70
C GLN A 220 -4.21 3.49 -13.15
N SER A 221 -3.57 2.36 -13.35
CA SER A 221 -3.67 1.59 -14.60
C SER A 221 -4.70 0.48 -14.44
N THR A 222 -4.99 -0.25 -15.52
CA THR A 222 -5.77 -1.50 -15.45
C THR A 222 -5.10 -2.52 -14.52
N SER A 223 -3.76 -2.51 -14.40
CA SER A 223 -3.04 -3.41 -13.51
C SER A 223 -3.48 -3.30 -12.05
N GLU A 224 -3.79 -2.11 -11.54
CA GLU A 224 -4.16 -1.91 -10.14
C GLU A 224 -5.51 -2.54 -9.81
N TYR A 225 -6.46 -2.53 -10.74
CA TYR A 225 -7.76 -3.19 -10.53
C TYR A 225 -7.58 -4.68 -10.28
N TRP A 226 -6.71 -5.33 -11.06
CA TRP A 226 -6.45 -6.78 -10.95
C TRP A 226 -5.49 -7.16 -9.81
N HIS A 227 -4.41 -6.40 -9.63
CA HIS A 227 -3.32 -6.82 -8.75
C HIS A 227 -3.28 -6.07 -7.42
N ARG A 228 -3.92 -4.90 -7.33
CA ARG A 228 -3.81 -3.98 -6.17
C ARG A 228 -5.16 -3.43 -5.71
N SER A 229 -6.25 -4.14 -5.98
CA SER A 229 -7.60 -3.81 -5.47
C SER A 229 -8.00 -2.36 -5.81
N GLY A 230 -7.69 -1.89 -7.01
CA GLY A 230 -7.83 -0.49 -7.43
C GLY A 230 -9.25 0.06 -7.30
N SER A 231 -10.26 -0.79 -7.48
CA SER A 231 -11.68 -0.47 -7.29
C SER A 231 -12.02 0.05 -5.90
N LEU A 232 -11.39 -0.48 -4.84
CA LEU A 232 -11.66 -0.08 -3.46
C LEU A 232 -11.33 1.40 -3.17
N VAL A 233 -10.62 2.10 -4.07
CA VAL A 233 -10.42 3.55 -3.95
C VAL A 233 -11.71 4.35 -4.18
N HIS A 234 -12.65 3.77 -4.93
CA HIS A 234 -13.89 4.43 -5.36
C HIS A 234 -15.14 3.57 -5.23
N THR A 235 -15.07 2.43 -4.53
CA THR A 235 -16.23 1.64 -4.09
C THR A 235 -16.29 1.57 -2.57
N ASP A 236 -17.44 1.19 -2.03
CA ASP A 236 -17.53 0.76 -0.64
C ASP A 236 -16.66 -0.50 -0.39
N PRO A 237 -16.38 -0.87 0.88
CA PRO A 237 -15.50 -2.01 1.17
C PRO A 237 -16.06 -3.38 0.75
N SER A 238 -17.37 -3.48 0.48
CA SER A 238 -17.96 -4.68 -0.15
C SER A 238 -17.78 -4.70 -1.67
N GLY A 239 -17.39 -3.59 -2.28
CA GLY A 239 -17.23 -3.45 -3.73
C GLY A 239 -18.55 -3.41 -4.48
N GLU A 240 -19.70 -3.23 -3.81
CA GLU A 240 -21.03 -3.33 -4.43
C GLU A 240 -21.62 -1.98 -4.81
N VAL A 241 -21.14 -0.88 -4.21
CA VAL A 241 -21.66 0.47 -4.42
C VAL A 241 -20.52 1.44 -4.69
N ASP A 242 -20.72 2.38 -5.60
CA ASP A 242 -19.79 3.49 -5.81
C ASP A 242 -19.69 4.34 -4.54
N ALA A 243 -18.45 4.63 -4.10
CA ALA A 243 -18.20 5.50 -2.97
C ALA A 243 -18.39 6.97 -3.36
N GLU A 244 -18.81 7.80 -2.40
CA GLU A 244 -18.80 9.24 -2.59
C GLU A 244 -17.35 9.75 -2.67
N ILE A 245 -17.00 10.36 -3.80
CA ILE A 245 -15.67 10.93 -4.01
C ILE A 245 -15.65 12.38 -3.52
N PRO A 246 -14.78 12.74 -2.56
CA PRO A 246 -14.67 14.12 -2.09
C PRO A 246 -14.39 15.13 -3.19
N ALA A 247 -14.92 16.36 -3.04
CA ALA A 247 -14.73 17.44 -4.00
C ALA A 247 -13.25 17.80 -4.25
N GLU A 248 -12.38 17.58 -3.25
CA GLU A 248 -10.94 17.80 -3.30
C GLU A 248 -10.16 16.68 -4.02
N VAL A 249 -10.84 15.61 -4.44
CA VAL A 249 -10.24 14.42 -5.04
C VAL A 249 -10.64 14.30 -6.51
N ARG A 250 -9.70 13.88 -7.36
CA ARG A 250 -9.97 13.36 -8.70
C ARG A 250 -9.33 12.01 -8.88
N ILE A 251 -10.01 11.14 -9.62
CA ILE A 251 -9.56 9.79 -9.92
C ILE A 251 -9.47 9.63 -11.45
N TYR A 252 -8.34 9.14 -11.94
CA TYR A 252 -8.14 8.88 -13.37
C TYR A 252 -7.60 7.47 -13.59
N SER A 253 -8.22 6.71 -14.48
CA SER A 253 -7.81 5.36 -14.85
C SER A 253 -7.25 5.32 -16.28
N PHE A 254 -6.06 4.75 -16.42
CA PHE A 254 -5.41 4.50 -17.72
C PHE A 254 -5.75 3.09 -18.20
N GLY A 255 -6.83 2.96 -18.96
CA GLY A 255 -7.33 1.70 -19.51
C GLY A 255 -6.32 1.00 -20.44
N GLY A 256 -6.29 -0.34 -20.39
CA GLY A 256 -5.44 -1.17 -21.26
C GLY A 256 -3.93 -1.07 -20.99
N SER A 257 -3.54 -0.45 -19.87
CA SER A 257 -2.14 -0.24 -19.50
C SER A 257 -1.70 -1.13 -18.33
N GLN A 258 -0.40 -1.31 -18.20
CA GLN A 258 0.24 -2.12 -17.16
C GLN A 258 0.80 -1.23 -16.02
N HIS A 259 1.33 -1.85 -14.96
CA HIS A 259 1.79 -1.13 -13.75
C HIS A 259 2.87 -0.08 -14.03
N ALA A 260 3.74 -0.35 -15.00
CA ALA A 260 4.72 0.59 -15.54
C ALA A 260 4.25 1.07 -16.91
N PRO A 261 4.60 2.31 -17.33
CA PRO A 261 4.21 2.78 -18.65
C PRO A 261 4.95 1.99 -19.73
N GLY A 262 4.27 1.72 -20.84
CA GLY A 262 4.94 1.34 -22.09
C GLY A 262 5.66 2.54 -22.73
N ASP A 263 6.26 2.30 -23.89
CA ASP A 263 7.00 3.31 -24.67
C ASP A 263 6.39 3.60 -26.05
N GLY A 264 5.19 3.08 -26.31
CA GLY A 264 4.51 3.18 -27.60
C GLY A 264 4.91 2.09 -28.61
N VAL A 265 5.83 1.18 -28.26
CA VAL A 265 6.34 0.14 -29.16
C VAL A 265 5.86 -1.23 -28.69
N ALA A 266 5.17 -1.95 -29.57
CA ALA A 266 4.78 -3.33 -29.29
C ALA A 266 6.00 -4.26 -29.35
N VAL A 267 6.17 -5.08 -28.32
CA VAL A 267 7.26 -6.08 -28.22
C VAL A 267 6.69 -7.50 -28.18
N PRO A 268 7.47 -8.53 -28.57
CA PRO A 268 7.05 -9.92 -28.40
C PRO A 268 6.80 -10.28 -26.93
N ARG A 269 5.95 -11.28 -26.68
CA ARG A 269 5.77 -11.82 -25.32
C ARG A 269 7.08 -12.36 -24.75
N THR A 270 7.28 -12.18 -23.45
CA THR A 270 8.45 -12.66 -22.72
C THR A 270 8.09 -13.90 -21.87
N ASN A 271 7.89 -13.73 -20.57
CA ASN A 271 7.59 -14.79 -19.60
C ASN A 271 6.10 -14.87 -19.22
N ALA A 272 5.26 -14.00 -19.78
CA ALA A 272 3.81 -13.99 -19.58
C ALA A 272 3.06 -14.61 -20.77
N GLN A 273 1.76 -14.90 -20.58
CA GLN A 273 0.90 -15.43 -21.64
C GLN A 273 0.76 -14.46 -22.82
N LEU A 274 0.69 -13.15 -22.54
CA LEU A 274 0.49 -12.07 -23.50
C LEU A 274 1.70 -11.13 -23.55
N PRO A 275 1.89 -10.39 -24.67
CA PRO A 275 2.84 -9.29 -24.73
C PRO A 275 2.57 -8.19 -23.70
N GLU A 276 3.62 -7.45 -23.34
CA GLU A 276 3.50 -6.25 -22.52
C GLU A 276 2.72 -5.16 -23.27
N SER A 277 1.99 -4.31 -22.52
CA SER A 277 1.20 -3.23 -23.12
C SER A 277 2.11 -2.10 -23.62
N PRO A 278 2.00 -1.66 -24.90
CA PRO A 278 2.78 -0.53 -25.41
C PRO A 278 2.22 0.82 -24.94
N VAL A 279 1.13 0.86 -24.17
CA VAL A 279 0.46 2.11 -23.79
C VAL A 279 1.37 2.97 -22.91
N ASP A 280 1.76 4.14 -23.43
CA ASP A 280 2.50 5.16 -22.67
C ASP A 280 1.53 6.19 -22.06
N TYR A 281 1.32 6.10 -20.75
CA TYR A 281 0.49 7.06 -20.02
C TYR A 281 1.28 8.25 -19.44
N ARG A 282 2.60 8.33 -19.62
CA ARG A 282 3.43 9.42 -19.05
C ARG A 282 3.01 10.81 -19.53
N PRO A 283 2.60 11.04 -20.79
CA PRO A 283 2.10 12.35 -21.21
C PRO A 283 0.89 12.82 -20.39
N PHE A 284 -0.05 11.90 -20.09
CA PHE A 284 -1.22 12.21 -19.26
C PHE A 284 -0.82 12.51 -17.82
N LEU A 285 0.10 11.74 -17.23
CA LEU A 285 0.63 12.02 -15.89
C LEU A 285 1.27 13.41 -15.80
N ARG A 286 2.09 13.79 -16.79
CA ARG A 286 2.71 15.12 -16.83
C ARG A 286 1.68 16.23 -16.92
N ALA A 287 0.66 16.05 -17.76
CA ALA A 287 -0.46 17.00 -17.86
C ALA A 287 -1.23 17.12 -16.53
N LEU A 288 -1.43 16.00 -15.82
CA LEU A 288 -2.08 16.00 -14.51
C LEU A 288 -1.24 16.69 -13.43
N VAL A 289 0.10 16.61 -13.47
CA VAL A 289 0.95 17.39 -12.53
C VAL A 289 0.75 18.90 -12.76
N VAL A 290 0.70 19.35 -14.01
CA VAL A 290 0.44 20.76 -14.35
C VAL A 290 -0.97 21.18 -13.90
N ALA A 291 -1.97 20.34 -14.15
CA ALA A 291 -3.35 20.60 -13.73
C ALA A 291 -3.49 20.65 -12.20
N LEU A 292 -2.76 19.81 -11.47
CA LEU A 292 -2.75 19.83 -10.01
C LEU A 292 -2.11 21.11 -9.48
N ASP A 293 -1.00 21.58 -10.05
CA ASP A 293 -0.40 22.86 -9.67
C ASP A 293 -1.36 24.02 -9.93
N ALA A 294 -2.00 24.09 -11.10
CA ALA A 294 -3.00 25.12 -11.40
C ALA A 294 -4.20 25.06 -10.43
N TRP A 295 -4.67 23.86 -10.08
CA TRP A 295 -5.78 23.71 -9.14
C TRP A 295 -5.43 24.21 -7.74
N VAL A 296 -4.21 23.92 -7.29
CA VAL A 296 -3.72 24.35 -5.98
C VAL A 296 -3.37 25.84 -5.96
N ALA A 297 -2.76 26.35 -7.04
CA ALA A 297 -2.26 27.72 -7.12
C ALA A 297 -3.39 28.76 -7.32
N GLU A 298 -4.35 28.43 -8.17
CA GLU A 298 -5.32 29.38 -8.73
C GLU A 298 -6.77 28.95 -8.49
N GLY A 299 -7.00 27.74 -7.98
CA GLY A 299 -8.35 27.19 -7.85
C GLY A 299 -8.94 26.69 -9.17
N THR A 300 -8.16 26.69 -10.25
CA THR A 300 -8.60 26.23 -11.58
C THR A 300 -8.99 24.76 -11.54
N PRO A 301 -10.28 24.41 -11.75
CA PRO A 301 -10.71 23.02 -11.63
C PRO A 301 -10.07 22.17 -12.73
N PRO A 302 -9.55 20.98 -12.40
CA PRO A 302 -9.02 20.05 -13.39
C PRO A 302 -10.14 19.35 -14.15
N PRO A 303 -9.82 18.59 -15.21
CA PRO A 303 -10.80 17.74 -15.88
C PRO A 303 -11.59 16.87 -14.89
N PRO A 304 -12.88 16.59 -15.14
CA PRO A 304 -13.65 15.64 -14.34
C PRO A 304 -12.92 14.30 -14.21
N SER A 305 -13.14 13.60 -13.10
CA SER A 305 -12.62 12.25 -12.91
C SER A 305 -13.06 11.31 -14.04
N VAL A 306 -12.19 10.37 -14.41
CA VAL A 306 -12.48 9.35 -15.43
C VAL A 306 -12.05 7.99 -14.89
N PHE A 307 -13.03 7.20 -14.43
CA PHE A 307 -12.82 5.87 -13.87
C PHE A 307 -14.10 5.02 -14.07
N PRO A 308 -13.98 3.69 -14.13
CA PRO A 308 -15.14 2.80 -14.21
C PRO A 308 -15.99 2.86 -12.94
N THR A 309 -17.31 2.74 -13.05
CA THR A 309 -18.26 2.80 -11.92
C THR A 309 -19.24 1.63 -11.94
N VAL A 310 -19.75 1.26 -10.76
CA VAL A 310 -20.78 0.22 -10.60
C VAL A 310 -22.09 0.69 -11.22
N GLY A 311 -22.50 1.93 -10.96
CA GLY A 311 -23.76 2.51 -11.43
C GLY A 311 -23.87 2.55 -12.95
N GLU A 312 -22.78 2.84 -13.66
CA GLU A 312 -22.74 2.84 -15.13
C GLU A 312 -22.44 1.46 -15.72
N ARG A 313 -22.25 0.43 -14.87
CA ARG A 313 -21.88 -0.93 -15.26
C ARG A 313 -20.58 -1.01 -16.06
N THR A 314 -19.69 -0.05 -15.85
CA THR A 314 -18.33 -0.04 -16.40
C THR A 314 -17.31 -0.61 -15.43
N LEU A 315 -17.69 -0.82 -14.17
CA LEU A 315 -16.95 -1.55 -13.13
C LEU A 315 -17.69 -2.84 -12.74
N VAL A 316 -17.12 -3.99 -13.06
CA VAL A 316 -17.82 -5.29 -12.99
C VAL A 316 -17.09 -6.28 -12.09
N GLY A 317 -17.72 -7.43 -11.84
CA GLY A 317 -17.04 -8.54 -11.18
C GLY A 317 -15.81 -8.99 -11.97
N TRP A 318 -14.81 -9.52 -11.28
CA TRP A 318 -13.54 -9.93 -11.88
C TRP A 318 -13.58 -11.28 -12.59
N THR A 319 -14.71 -12.00 -12.53
CA THR A 319 -14.80 -13.31 -13.18
C THR A 319 -14.85 -13.16 -14.71
N PRO A 320 -14.44 -14.18 -15.47
CA PRO A 320 -14.56 -14.15 -16.93
C PRO A 320 -16.00 -13.90 -17.42
N ALA A 321 -16.99 -14.40 -16.68
CA ALA A 321 -18.41 -14.20 -17.00
C ALA A 321 -18.84 -12.74 -16.80
N ASP A 322 -18.44 -12.13 -15.67
CA ASP A 322 -18.81 -10.75 -15.33
C ASP A 322 -18.11 -9.73 -16.23
N THR A 323 -16.84 -9.97 -16.56
CA THR A 323 -16.04 -9.12 -17.46
C THR A 323 -16.47 -9.21 -18.93
N GLY A 324 -17.28 -10.22 -19.28
CA GLY A 324 -17.63 -10.50 -20.68
C GLY A 324 -16.41 -10.86 -21.52
N TRP A 325 -15.39 -11.48 -20.90
CA TRP A 325 -14.13 -11.78 -21.58
C TRP A 325 -14.36 -12.66 -22.82
N PRO A 326 -13.97 -12.23 -24.03
CA PRO A 326 -14.21 -13.02 -25.23
C PRO A 326 -13.34 -14.28 -25.26
N SER A 327 -13.84 -15.34 -25.88
CA SER A 327 -13.03 -16.54 -26.12
C SER A 327 -11.94 -16.25 -27.14
N ILE A 328 -10.70 -16.01 -26.68
CA ILE A 328 -9.53 -15.77 -27.53
C ILE A 328 -8.70 -17.07 -27.59
N PRO A 329 -8.41 -17.62 -28.80
CA PRO A 329 -7.60 -18.83 -28.93
C PRO A 329 -6.23 -18.72 -28.25
N GLY A 330 -5.90 -19.69 -27.40
CA GLY A 330 -4.61 -19.75 -26.69
C GLY A 330 -4.47 -18.76 -25.52
N VAL A 331 -5.56 -18.09 -25.12
CA VAL A 331 -5.57 -17.16 -23.98
C VAL A 331 -6.44 -17.73 -22.88
N VAL A 332 -5.83 -18.03 -21.73
CA VAL A 332 -6.55 -18.38 -20.50
C VAL A 332 -6.90 -17.08 -19.77
N PRO A 333 -8.18 -16.81 -19.47
CA PRO A 333 -8.54 -15.61 -18.71
C PRO A 333 -8.12 -15.76 -17.23
N PRO A 334 -7.90 -14.64 -16.52
CA PRO A 334 -7.62 -14.69 -15.09
C PRO A 334 -8.80 -15.32 -14.33
N THR A 335 -8.48 -16.21 -13.40
CA THR A 335 -9.47 -16.92 -12.54
C THR A 335 -9.34 -16.55 -11.07
N VAL A 336 -8.45 -15.61 -10.77
CA VAL A 336 -8.11 -15.13 -9.43
C VAL A 336 -7.72 -13.66 -9.53
N VAL A 337 -7.98 -12.91 -8.46
CA VAL A 337 -7.67 -11.48 -8.34
C VAL A 337 -7.12 -11.23 -6.95
N GLN A 338 -6.34 -10.16 -6.77
CA GLN A 338 -5.96 -9.77 -5.42
C GLN A 338 -7.18 -9.26 -4.65
N ARG A 339 -7.51 -9.94 -3.54
CA ARG A 339 -8.58 -9.57 -2.62
C ARG A 339 -7.97 -9.28 -1.27
N PRO A 340 -8.03 -8.05 -0.76
CA PRO A 340 -7.43 -7.75 0.54
C PRO A 340 -8.18 -8.51 1.64
N PRO A 341 -7.49 -9.31 2.46
CA PRO A 341 -8.15 -9.98 3.57
C PRO A 341 -8.38 -9.00 4.72
N TRP A 342 -9.51 -9.12 5.41
CA TRP A 342 -9.61 -8.61 6.77
C TRP A 342 -8.97 -9.62 7.71
N VAL A 343 -7.98 -9.15 8.45
CA VAL A 343 -7.09 -10.00 9.24
C VAL A 343 -7.08 -9.51 10.68
N ASP A 344 -7.56 -10.36 11.56
CA ASP A 344 -7.55 -10.19 13.01
C ASP A 344 -6.13 -10.39 13.55
N ARG A 345 -5.54 -9.30 14.03
CA ARG A 345 -4.20 -9.23 14.64
C ARG A 345 -4.26 -9.11 16.15
N GLY A 346 -5.45 -9.27 16.73
CA GLY A 346 -5.71 -9.14 18.15
C GLY A 346 -5.95 -7.70 18.62
N PRO A 347 -6.26 -7.55 19.92
CA PRO A 347 -6.88 -6.35 20.49
C PRO A 347 -6.01 -5.08 20.42
N ASP A 348 -4.69 -5.21 20.35
CA ASP A 348 -3.76 -4.08 20.34
C ASP A 348 -3.48 -3.50 18.96
N TRP A 349 -3.99 -4.12 17.90
CA TRP A 349 -3.73 -3.69 16.55
C TRP A 349 -4.28 -2.29 16.26
N GLU A 350 -5.48 -1.99 16.77
CA GLU A 350 -6.13 -0.72 16.46
C GLU A 350 -5.58 0.46 17.25
N SER A 351 -5.33 0.27 18.54
CA SER A 351 -4.85 1.36 19.41
C SER A 351 -3.34 1.56 19.31
N ARG A 352 -2.57 0.48 19.15
CA ARG A 352 -1.11 0.51 19.27
C ARG A 352 -0.36 0.08 18.00
N ARG A 353 -1.06 -0.44 16.99
CA ARG A 353 -0.45 -1.05 15.79
C ARG A 353 0.54 -2.16 16.15
N VAL A 354 0.17 -2.96 17.16
CA VAL A 354 0.91 -4.12 17.64
C VAL A 354 0.07 -5.37 17.39
N ALA A 355 0.58 -6.29 16.57
CA ALA A 355 -0.04 -7.60 16.43
C ALA A 355 0.24 -8.44 17.68
N THR A 356 -0.81 -9.04 18.24
CA THR A 356 -0.79 -9.92 19.42
C THR A 356 -1.25 -11.34 19.08
N ILE A 357 -1.80 -11.54 17.88
CA ILE A 357 -2.13 -12.84 17.31
C ILE A 357 -1.21 -13.05 16.11
N GLU A 358 -0.30 -14.03 16.22
CA GLU A 358 0.61 -14.44 15.16
C GLU A 358 0.68 -15.98 15.11
N PRO A 359 0.56 -16.62 13.93
CA PRO A 359 0.15 -16.03 12.65
C PRO A 359 -1.27 -15.45 12.74
N PRO A 360 -1.59 -14.39 11.99
CA PRO A 360 -2.84 -13.68 12.18
C PRO A 360 -4.02 -14.44 11.54
N ILE A 361 -5.24 -14.12 11.97
CA ILE A 361 -6.44 -14.86 11.57
C ILE A 361 -7.20 -14.09 10.48
N VAL A 362 -7.31 -14.66 9.28
CA VAL A 362 -8.17 -14.13 8.23
C VAL A 362 -9.64 -14.38 8.59
N ARG A 363 -10.49 -13.36 8.60
CA ARG A 363 -11.95 -13.55 8.85
C ARG A 363 -12.86 -13.17 7.69
N GLY A 364 -12.29 -12.61 6.63
CA GLY A 364 -13.02 -12.33 5.41
C GLY A 364 -12.13 -11.61 4.42
N HIS A 365 -12.72 -11.22 3.30
CA HIS A 365 -12.06 -10.44 2.27
C HIS A 365 -12.96 -9.29 1.86
N TYR A 366 -12.36 -8.13 1.63
CA TYR A 366 -13.05 -7.02 1.00
C TYR A 366 -13.41 -7.39 -0.44
N GLY A 367 -14.48 -6.79 -0.96
CA GLY A 367 -14.92 -7.04 -2.32
C GLY A 367 -14.15 -6.16 -3.31
N VAL A 368 -13.76 -6.74 -4.44
CA VAL A 368 -13.02 -6.04 -5.48
C VAL A 368 -13.70 -6.25 -6.81
N ARG A 369 -13.58 -5.24 -7.66
CA ARG A 369 -14.08 -5.20 -9.04
C ARG A 369 -13.00 -4.75 -10.01
N VAL A 370 -13.22 -4.99 -11.30
CA VAL A 370 -12.28 -4.68 -12.40
C VAL A 370 -12.93 -3.96 -13.56
#